data_AF-A0A924D5G5-F1
#
_entry.id   AF-A0A924D5G5-F1
#
_cell.length_a   1.000
_cell.length_b   1.000
_cell.length_c   1.000
_cell.angle_alpha   90.00
_cell.angle_beta   90.00
_cell.angle_gamma   90.00
#
_symmetry.space_group_name_H-M   'P 1'
#
loop_
_entity.id
_entity.type
_entity.pdbx_description
1 polymer ?
#
loop_
_entity_poly.entity_id
_entity_poly.type
_entity_poly.pdbx_seq_one_letter_code
_entity_poly.pdbx_strand_id
1 'polypeptide(L)'
;MQVIIECFKTLKDFQNNANYRKGNGKAGVYVWGFSLGANFTVPTSPQTFFPYYVGKSESDLYSRTHEHITTLAGGNFSIFDVLQCVNNKTNIGKVHRDYQNESKKAGTNGGPILPNSQFPNMLYFPEGVHRQYDFFFNQTISNQIDWMLRHFCIIYIIPISEKYNITTLEKKIGKIIGYDILNTKEYKNVPADFKVEIVHNSEIFPLENYEDLFTYCQKI
;
A
#
# COMPACT_ATOMS: atom_id res chain seq x y z
N MET A 1 -12.84 -2.61 -18.69
CA MET A 1 -13.58 -2.57 -17.42
C MET A 1 -13.66 -1.13 -16.99
N GLN A 2 -14.87 -0.64 -16.80
CA GLN A 2 -15.09 0.74 -16.38
C GLN A 2 -15.05 0.86 -14.85
N VAL A 3 -14.35 1.87 -14.37
CA VAL A 3 -14.13 2.16 -12.95
C VAL A 3 -14.36 3.64 -12.66
N ILE A 4 -14.70 3.95 -11.41
CA ILE A 4 -14.62 5.28 -10.83
C ILE A 4 -13.38 5.30 -9.95
N ILE A 5 -12.63 6.40 -9.99
CA ILE A 5 -11.51 6.61 -9.08
C ILE A 5 -11.93 7.61 -8.00
N GLU A 6 -11.81 7.22 -6.74
CA GLU A 6 -11.76 8.18 -5.64
C GLU A 6 -10.29 8.51 -5.38
N CYS A 7 -9.91 9.74 -5.71
CA CYS A 7 -8.53 10.22 -5.68
C CYS A 7 -7.89 10.18 -4.29
N PHE A 8 -6.56 10.31 -4.29
CA PHE A 8 -5.70 10.16 -3.12
C PHE A 8 -6.28 10.82 -1.86
N LYS A 9 -6.33 10.03 -0.79
CA LYS A 9 -6.68 10.44 0.57
C LYS A 9 -5.50 10.21 1.49
N THR A 10 -5.32 11.13 2.40
CA THR A 10 -4.31 11.11 3.46
C THR A 10 -4.93 10.70 4.77
N LEU A 11 -4.12 10.37 5.78
CA LEU A 11 -4.62 10.13 7.15
C LEU A 11 -5.46 11.31 7.68
N LYS A 12 -5.10 12.55 7.30
CA LYS A 12 -5.81 13.75 7.73
C LYS A 12 -7.26 13.80 7.20
N ASP A 13 -7.50 13.27 6.00
CA ASP A 13 -8.87 13.15 5.47
C ASP A 13 -9.73 12.26 6.35
N PHE A 14 -9.22 11.09 6.75
CA PHE A 14 -9.91 10.15 7.66
C PHE A 14 -10.14 10.75 9.07
N GLN A 15 -9.18 11.53 9.55
CA GLN A 15 -9.28 12.22 10.84
C GLN A 15 -10.30 13.36 10.82
N ASN A 16 -10.43 14.08 9.71
CA ASN A 16 -11.26 15.27 9.64
C ASN A 16 -12.67 15.00 9.12
N ASN A 17 -12.91 13.90 8.42
CA ASN A 17 -14.21 13.58 7.84
C ASN A 17 -14.77 12.27 8.40
N ALA A 18 -15.88 12.37 9.15
CA ALA A 18 -16.55 11.22 9.74
C ALA A 18 -17.08 10.21 8.72
N ASN A 19 -17.34 10.63 7.47
CA ASN A 19 -17.80 9.71 6.42
C ASN A 19 -16.71 8.68 6.08
N TYR A 20 -15.44 9.07 6.12
CA TYR A 20 -14.32 8.16 5.91
C TYR A 20 -14.05 7.24 7.11
N ARG A 21 -14.58 7.57 8.29
CA ARG A 21 -14.57 6.69 9.48
C ARG A 21 -15.71 5.68 9.49
N LYS A 22 -16.71 5.87 8.64
CA LYS A 22 -17.78 4.90 8.42
C LYS A 22 -17.37 4.04 7.22
N GLY A 23 -17.85 2.80 7.19
CA GLY A 23 -17.72 1.99 5.98
C GLY A 23 -18.37 2.69 4.78
N ASN A 24 -17.80 2.51 3.58
CA ASN A 24 -18.42 2.99 2.35
C ASN A 24 -19.32 1.96 1.67
N GLY A 25 -19.30 0.71 2.10
CA GLY A 25 -20.09 -0.38 1.52
C GLY A 25 -19.77 -0.64 0.04
N LYS A 26 -18.58 -0.24 -0.44
CA LYS A 26 -18.16 -0.42 -1.82
C LYS A 26 -17.06 -1.48 -1.93
N ALA A 27 -17.27 -2.42 -2.85
CA ALA A 27 -16.21 -3.31 -3.31
C ALA A 27 -15.27 -2.58 -4.28
N GLY A 28 -14.00 -3.00 -4.34
CA GLY A 28 -13.04 -2.45 -5.29
C GLY A 28 -11.59 -2.77 -4.95
N VAL A 29 -10.70 -2.05 -5.61
CA VAL A 29 -9.25 -2.14 -5.43
C VAL A 29 -8.74 -0.86 -4.81
N TYR A 30 -7.72 -0.96 -3.97
CA TYR A 30 -7.02 0.20 -3.43
C TYR A 30 -5.51 0.05 -3.62
N VAL A 31 -4.85 1.18 -3.82
CA VAL A 31 -3.40 1.29 -3.77
C VAL A 31 -3.07 2.23 -2.64
N TRP A 32 -2.29 1.78 -1.67
CA TRP A 32 -1.78 2.64 -0.62
C TRP A 32 -0.26 2.60 -0.54
N GLY A 33 0.29 3.67 0.01
CA GLY A 33 1.72 3.86 0.14
C GLY A 33 2.04 5.17 0.81
N PHE A 34 3.18 5.77 0.46
CA PHE A 34 3.67 6.97 1.11
C PHE A 34 3.93 8.08 0.10
N SER A 35 3.34 9.25 0.34
CA SER A 35 3.75 10.47 -0.33
C SER A 35 5.19 10.82 0.08
N LEU A 36 6.04 11.17 -0.87
CA LEU A 36 7.41 11.60 -0.62
C LEU A 36 7.53 13.12 -0.46
N GLY A 37 6.39 13.84 -0.51
CA GLY A 37 6.31 15.28 -0.30
C GLY A 37 6.27 15.67 1.18
N ALA A 38 5.62 16.79 1.51
CA ALA A 38 5.43 17.22 2.90
C ALA A 38 4.36 16.38 3.63
N ASN A 39 4.35 16.49 4.96
CA ASN A 39 3.36 15.83 5.83
C ASN A 39 1.93 16.03 5.32
N PHE A 40 1.17 14.94 5.22
CA PHE A 40 -0.24 14.92 4.81
C PHE A 40 -0.51 15.58 3.44
N THR A 41 0.46 15.50 2.54
CA THR A 41 0.31 16.01 1.17
C THR A 41 0.05 14.86 0.21
N VAL A 42 -0.99 14.97 -0.61
CA VAL A 42 -1.24 14.00 -1.67
C VAL A 42 -0.14 14.05 -2.74
N PRO A 43 0.28 12.91 -3.28
CA PRO A 43 1.28 12.91 -4.34
C PRO A 43 0.70 13.44 -5.65
N THR A 44 1.53 14.16 -6.41
CA THR A 44 1.14 14.79 -7.69
C THR A 44 1.76 14.10 -8.90
N SER A 45 2.70 13.18 -8.70
CA SER A 45 3.31 12.40 -9.78
C SER A 45 3.81 11.05 -9.26
N PRO A 46 4.09 10.09 -10.14
CA PRO A 46 4.68 8.80 -9.77
C PRO A 46 5.93 8.91 -8.91
N GLN A 47 6.78 9.91 -9.18
CA GLN A 47 8.06 10.11 -8.47
C GLN A 47 7.85 10.64 -7.05
N THR A 48 6.67 11.17 -6.74
CA THR A 48 6.29 11.67 -5.42
C THR A 48 5.49 10.65 -4.60
N PHE A 49 5.26 9.45 -5.12
CA PHE A 49 4.53 8.39 -4.42
C PHE A 49 5.36 7.11 -4.39
N PHE A 50 5.61 6.61 -3.18
CA PHE A 50 6.11 5.26 -2.98
C PHE A 50 4.92 4.31 -2.78
N PRO A 51 4.52 3.51 -3.79
CA PRO A 51 3.48 2.52 -3.59
C PRO A 51 3.99 1.46 -2.62
N TYR A 52 3.17 1.08 -1.64
CA TYR A 52 3.53 0.07 -0.65
C TYR A 52 2.69 -1.19 -0.84
N TYR A 53 1.38 -1.03 -1.04
CA TYR A 53 0.47 -2.14 -1.16
C TYR A 53 -0.71 -1.92 -2.09
N VAL A 54 -0.99 -2.95 -2.90
CA VAL A 54 -2.24 -3.09 -3.66
C VAL A 54 -3.04 -4.19 -2.99
N GLY A 55 -4.29 -3.89 -2.69
CA GLY A 55 -5.23 -4.88 -2.22
C GLY A 55 -6.62 -4.63 -2.76
N LYS A 56 -7.53 -5.51 -2.40
CA LYS A 56 -8.94 -5.39 -2.72
C LYS A 56 -9.81 -5.55 -1.49
N SER A 57 -11.05 -5.10 -1.62
CA SER A 57 -12.14 -5.38 -0.70
C SER A 57 -13.35 -5.80 -1.50
N GLU A 58 -14.04 -6.85 -1.06
CA GLU A 58 -15.28 -7.33 -1.69
C GLU A 58 -16.51 -6.62 -1.10
N SER A 59 -16.35 -5.81 -0.05
CA SER A 59 -17.47 -5.21 0.68
C SER A 59 -17.25 -3.76 1.08
N ASP A 60 -16.06 -3.41 1.56
CA ASP A 60 -15.82 -2.08 2.14
C ASP A 60 -14.36 -1.64 2.06
N LEU A 61 -14.09 -0.55 1.33
CA LEU A 61 -12.74 -0.05 1.12
C LEU A 61 -12.22 0.80 2.28
N TYR A 62 -13.09 1.53 2.97
CA TYR A 62 -12.68 2.40 4.08
C TYR A 62 -12.33 1.58 5.32
N SER A 63 -13.05 0.50 5.61
CA SER A 63 -12.75 -0.44 6.69
C SER A 63 -11.37 -1.07 6.50
N ARG A 64 -11.05 -1.51 5.27
CA ARG A 64 -9.70 -1.98 4.93
C ARG A 64 -8.62 -0.93 5.13
N THR A 65 -8.95 0.34 4.93
CA THR A 65 -8.02 1.45 5.17
C THR A 65 -7.73 1.63 6.66
N HIS A 66 -8.77 1.59 7.50
CA HIS A 66 -8.61 1.62 8.95
C HIS A 66 -7.81 0.44 9.47
N GLU A 67 -8.02 -0.75 8.91
CA GLU A 67 -7.21 -1.92 9.25
C GLU A 67 -5.73 -1.71 8.92
N HIS A 68 -5.38 -1.15 7.75
CA HIS A 68 -3.98 -0.84 7.42
C HIS A 68 -3.38 0.20 8.37
N ILE A 69 -4.10 1.30 8.63
CA ILE A 69 -3.64 2.35 9.56
C ILE A 69 -3.45 1.78 10.97
N THR A 70 -4.40 0.98 11.46
CA THR A 70 -4.34 0.36 12.79
C THR A 70 -3.22 -0.67 12.88
N THR A 71 -3.01 -1.46 11.82
CA THR A 71 -1.94 -2.47 11.76
C THR A 71 -0.57 -1.79 11.76
N LEU A 72 -0.42 -0.68 11.03
CA LEU A 72 0.79 0.13 11.01
C LEU A 72 1.07 0.77 12.38
N ALA A 73 0.05 1.38 13.00
CA ALA A 73 0.19 2.03 14.32
C ALA A 73 0.31 1.03 15.48
N GLY A 74 -0.22 -0.18 15.33
CA GLY A 74 -0.26 -1.22 16.35
C GLY A 74 0.87 -2.25 16.27
N GLY A 75 1.81 -2.10 15.33
CA GLY A 75 2.99 -2.96 15.24
C GLY A 75 2.72 -4.36 14.71
N ASN A 76 1.63 -4.53 13.97
CA ASN A 76 1.36 -5.78 13.26
C ASN A 76 1.82 -5.71 11.80
N PHE A 77 2.69 -4.75 11.48
CA PHE A 77 3.18 -4.48 10.14
C PHE A 77 4.70 -4.41 10.11
N SER A 78 5.33 -4.93 9.06
CA SER A 78 6.77 -4.82 8.86
C SER A 78 7.14 -3.37 8.55
N ILE A 79 8.13 -2.82 9.27
CA ILE A 79 8.59 -1.43 9.12
C ILE A 79 9.93 -1.42 8.42
N PHE A 80 10.02 -0.63 7.36
CA PHE A 80 11.22 -0.38 6.60
C PHE A 80 11.58 1.11 6.67
N ASP A 81 12.87 1.43 6.61
CA ASP A 81 13.33 2.78 6.27
C ASP A 81 12.98 3.05 4.81
N VAL A 82 11.80 3.65 4.60
CA VAL A 82 11.23 3.87 3.27
C VAL A 82 12.13 4.76 2.41
N LEU A 83 12.77 5.78 2.98
CA LEU A 83 13.62 6.70 2.24
C LEU A 83 14.89 5.99 1.75
N GLN A 84 15.51 5.17 2.61
CA GLN A 84 16.62 4.33 2.17
C GLN A 84 16.18 3.27 1.17
N CYS A 85 14.99 2.69 1.32
CA CYS A 85 14.45 1.77 0.33
C CYS A 85 14.31 2.42 -1.05
N VAL A 86 13.81 3.65 -1.13
CA VAL A 86 13.71 4.42 -2.38
C VAL A 86 15.10 4.67 -2.98
N ASN A 87 16.01 5.24 -2.19
CA ASN A 87 17.35 5.59 -2.65
C ASN A 87 18.15 4.38 -3.15
N ASN A 88 18.03 3.25 -2.42
CA ASN A 88 18.74 2.01 -2.71
C ASN A 88 17.97 1.07 -3.64
N LYS A 89 16.78 1.48 -4.13
CA LYS A 89 15.89 0.64 -4.96
C LYS A 89 15.63 -0.74 -4.34
N THR A 90 15.35 -0.76 -3.04
CA THR A 90 15.15 -2.00 -2.28
C THR A 90 13.83 -2.65 -2.65
N ASN A 91 13.90 -3.93 -3.05
CA ASN A 91 12.72 -4.76 -3.30
C ASN A 91 12.09 -5.21 -1.97
N ILE A 92 11.35 -4.33 -1.30
CA ILE A 92 10.75 -4.57 0.03
C ILE A 92 10.03 -5.92 0.09
N GLY A 93 9.25 -6.27 -0.94
CA GLY A 93 8.53 -7.54 -0.99
C GLY A 93 9.44 -8.78 -0.96
N LYS A 94 10.60 -8.71 -1.64
CA LYS A 94 11.59 -9.79 -1.60
C LYS A 94 12.23 -9.88 -0.22
N VAL A 95 12.67 -8.75 0.35
CA VAL A 95 13.27 -8.71 1.69
C VAL A 95 12.30 -9.27 2.74
N HIS A 96 11.03 -8.88 2.67
CA HIS A 96 9.97 -9.38 3.55
C HIS A 96 9.79 -10.90 3.46
N ARG A 97 9.74 -11.46 2.24
CA ARG A 97 9.65 -12.92 2.02
C ARG A 97 10.88 -13.65 2.52
N ASP A 98 12.06 -13.11 2.23
CA ASP A 98 13.33 -13.71 2.62
C ASP A 98 13.42 -13.74 4.15
N TYR A 99 12.99 -12.69 4.84
CA TYR A 99 12.86 -12.69 6.30
C TYR A 99 11.90 -13.77 6.80
N GLN A 100 10.68 -13.86 6.25
CA GLN A 100 9.71 -14.90 6.64
C GLN A 100 10.24 -16.31 6.47
N ASN A 101 11.11 -16.55 5.49
CA ASN A 101 11.72 -17.85 5.26
C ASN A 101 12.85 -18.15 6.25
N GLU A 102 13.67 -17.14 6.59
CA GLU A 102 14.69 -17.30 7.62
C GLU A 102 14.10 -17.41 9.03
N SER A 103 13.04 -16.65 9.32
CA SER A 103 12.39 -16.64 10.64
C SER A 103 11.77 -18.00 11.00
N LYS A 104 11.24 -18.74 10.01
CA LYS A 104 10.77 -20.13 10.18
C LYS A 104 11.87 -21.10 10.62
N LYS A 105 13.14 -20.79 10.34
CA LYS A 105 14.29 -21.62 10.76
C LYS A 105 14.76 -21.25 12.17
N ALA A 106 14.30 -20.14 12.69
CA ALA A 106 14.75 -19.60 13.96
C ALA A 106 14.19 -20.44 15.12
N GLY A 107 15.02 -20.69 16.14
CA GLY A 107 14.62 -21.48 17.31
C GLY A 107 13.53 -20.77 18.13
N THR A 108 12.91 -21.50 19.05
CA THR A 108 11.75 -21.09 19.87
C THR A 108 11.88 -19.76 20.63
N ASN A 109 13.09 -19.20 20.77
CA ASN A 109 13.36 -18.01 21.60
C ASN A 109 14.11 -16.88 20.87
N GLY A 110 14.29 -16.95 19.55
CA GLY A 110 15.06 -15.91 18.86
C GLY A 110 14.77 -15.91 17.38
N GLY A 111 13.74 -15.17 16.98
CA GLY A 111 13.63 -14.72 15.59
C GLY A 111 14.96 -14.07 15.15
N PRO A 112 15.28 -14.04 13.85
CA PRO A 112 16.56 -13.54 13.37
C PRO A 112 16.81 -12.11 13.89
N ILE A 113 17.98 -11.89 14.50
CA ILE A 113 18.37 -10.58 15.04
C ILE A 113 18.35 -9.55 13.89
N LEU A 114 17.66 -8.43 14.12
CA LEU A 114 17.68 -7.27 13.21
C LEU A 114 18.80 -6.31 13.67
N PRO A 115 19.50 -5.59 12.76
CA PRO A 115 19.62 -5.79 11.32
C PRO A 115 20.82 -6.69 10.98
N ASN A 116 20.53 -7.87 10.43
CA ASN A 116 21.49 -8.69 9.67
C ASN A 116 21.71 -8.02 8.29
N SER A 117 22.93 -8.08 7.74
CA SER A 117 23.25 -7.57 6.39
C SER A 117 22.37 -8.15 5.28
N GLN A 118 21.66 -9.25 5.55
CA GLN A 118 20.70 -9.92 4.66
C GLN A 118 19.35 -9.19 4.51
N PHE A 119 18.98 -8.28 5.43
CA PHE A 119 17.69 -7.58 5.41
C PHE A 119 17.87 -6.06 5.39
N PRO A 120 18.37 -5.50 4.28
CA PRO A 120 18.66 -4.07 4.20
C PRO A 120 17.39 -3.24 4.45
N ASN A 121 17.54 -2.17 5.22
CA ASN A 121 16.51 -1.18 5.52
C ASN A 121 15.29 -1.71 6.31
N MET A 122 15.27 -2.98 6.72
CA MET A 122 14.20 -3.51 7.55
C MET A 122 14.48 -3.20 9.02
N LEU A 123 13.62 -2.37 9.62
CA LEU A 123 13.76 -1.90 11.00
C LEU A 123 12.98 -2.77 11.98
N TYR A 124 11.85 -3.32 11.52
CA TYR A 124 10.95 -4.10 12.35
C TYR A 124 10.23 -5.17 11.53
N PHE A 125 10.02 -6.32 12.16
CA PHE A 125 9.14 -7.36 11.64
C PHE A 125 8.24 -7.87 12.78
N PRO A 126 6.92 -8.02 12.55
CA PRO A 126 5.96 -8.44 13.57
C PRO A 126 6.06 -9.94 13.86
N GLU A 127 7.13 -10.36 14.54
CA GLU A 127 7.35 -11.75 14.96
C GLU A 127 7.26 -11.90 16.48
N GLY A 128 6.05 -12.11 16.99
CA GLY A 128 5.81 -12.42 18.40
C GLY A 128 5.90 -11.22 19.36
N VAL A 129 5.58 -11.48 20.64
CA VAL A 129 5.41 -10.43 21.67
C VAL A 129 6.72 -9.70 22.00
N HIS A 130 7.86 -10.39 21.94
CA HIS A 130 9.18 -9.78 22.22
C HIS A 130 9.51 -8.65 21.23
N ARG A 131 9.05 -8.76 19.99
CA ARG A 131 9.18 -7.70 18.99
C ARG A 131 8.24 -6.53 19.28
N GLN A 132 7.06 -6.75 19.83
CA GLN A 132 6.14 -5.65 20.16
C GLN A 132 6.75 -4.67 21.16
N TYR A 133 7.63 -5.12 22.05
CA TYR A 133 8.39 -4.19 22.91
C TYR A 133 9.27 -3.25 22.06
N ASP A 134 10.09 -3.79 21.16
CA ASP A 134 10.92 -2.97 20.26
C ASP A 134 10.06 -1.97 19.46
N PHE A 135 8.87 -2.38 19.01
CA PHE A 135 7.96 -1.53 18.27
C PHE A 135 7.58 -0.24 19.04
N PHE A 136 7.25 -0.36 20.34
CA PHE A 136 6.80 0.77 21.14
C PHE A 136 7.94 1.60 21.76
N PHE A 137 9.10 0.99 22.01
CA PHE A 137 10.17 1.63 22.78
C PHE A 137 11.43 1.97 21.97
N ASN A 138 11.55 1.50 20.73
CA ASN A 138 12.67 1.88 19.87
C ASN A 138 12.38 3.20 19.14
N GLN A 139 13.18 4.22 19.44
CA GLN A 139 12.98 5.56 18.86
C GLN A 139 13.08 5.59 17.33
N THR A 140 13.97 4.80 16.72
CA THR A 140 14.12 4.73 15.27
C THR A 140 12.85 4.16 14.62
N ILE A 141 12.31 3.09 15.19
CA ILE A 141 11.05 2.49 14.72
C ILE A 141 9.89 3.47 14.91
N SER A 142 9.76 4.08 16.10
CA SER A 142 8.72 5.06 16.38
C SER A 142 8.76 6.26 15.43
N ASN A 143 9.94 6.80 15.14
CA ASN A 143 10.10 7.90 14.19
C ASN A 143 9.70 7.49 12.77
N GLN A 144 10.07 6.28 12.35
CA GLN A 144 9.68 5.75 11.04
C GLN A 144 8.16 5.58 10.94
N ILE A 145 7.49 5.12 11.99
CA ILE A 145 6.03 4.97 12.01
C ILE A 145 5.33 6.32 11.96
N ASP A 146 5.78 7.32 12.74
CA ASP A 146 5.23 8.67 12.69
C ASP A 146 5.37 9.26 11.27
N TRP A 147 6.54 9.08 10.64
CA TRP A 147 6.75 9.44 9.24
C TRP A 147 5.77 8.70 8.31
N MET A 148 5.68 7.36 8.41
CA MET A 148 4.78 6.57 7.56
C MET A 148 3.30 6.98 7.72
N LEU A 149 2.86 7.29 8.94
CA LEU A 149 1.49 7.75 9.21
C LEU A 149 1.22 9.14 8.63
N ARG A 150 2.18 10.08 8.77
CA ARG A 150 2.07 11.43 8.19
C ARG A 150 2.08 11.42 6.67
N HIS A 151 2.77 10.45 6.08
CA HIS A 151 2.94 10.33 4.63
C HIS A 151 1.98 9.33 4.00
N PHE A 152 1.18 8.61 4.79
CA PHE A 152 0.19 7.65 4.31
C PHE A 152 -0.75 8.27 3.28
N CYS A 153 -0.84 7.63 2.12
CA CYS A 153 -1.76 7.99 1.05
C CYS A 153 -2.41 6.73 0.47
N ILE A 154 -3.68 6.83 0.11
CA ILE A 154 -4.46 5.76 -0.50
C ILE A 154 -5.37 6.28 -1.61
N ILE A 155 -5.46 5.54 -2.71
CA ILE A 155 -6.37 5.79 -3.82
C ILE A 155 -7.30 4.58 -4.01
N TYR A 156 -8.55 4.83 -4.38
CA TYR A 156 -9.55 3.78 -4.59
C TYR A 156 -9.98 3.69 -6.04
N ILE A 157 -10.09 2.46 -6.53
CA ILE A 157 -10.47 2.12 -7.90
C ILE A 157 -11.69 1.20 -7.81
N ILE A 158 -12.86 1.77 -8.08
CA ILE A 158 -14.16 1.17 -7.80
C ILE A 158 -14.80 0.74 -9.12
N PRO A 159 -15.06 -0.55 -9.35
CA PRO A 159 -15.78 -0.99 -10.55
C PRO A 159 -17.20 -0.43 -10.60
N ILE A 160 -17.65 -0.02 -11.78
CA ILE A 160 -19.02 0.51 -11.96
C ILE A 160 -20.09 -0.61 -11.91
N SER A 161 -19.71 -1.84 -12.25
CA SER A 161 -20.62 -3.00 -12.23
C SER A 161 -20.12 -4.09 -11.27
N GLU A 162 -21.05 -4.64 -10.50
CA GLU A 162 -20.80 -5.69 -9.50
C GLU A 162 -20.44 -7.06 -10.12
N LYS A 163 -20.68 -7.26 -11.43
CA LYS A 163 -20.38 -8.52 -12.13
C LYS A 163 -18.89 -8.72 -12.45
N TYR A 164 -18.02 -7.84 -11.96
CA TYR A 164 -16.63 -7.79 -12.37
C TYR A 164 -15.69 -8.59 -11.46
N ASN A 165 -14.69 -9.20 -12.07
CA ASN A 165 -13.65 -9.93 -11.36
C ASN A 165 -12.65 -8.96 -10.72
N ILE A 166 -12.92 -8.55 -9.47
CA ILE A 166 -12.07 -7.64 -8.68
C ILE A 166 -10.65 -8.21 -8.50
N THR A 167 -10.50 -9.54 -8.49
CA THR A 167 -9.17 -10.18 -8.48
C THR A 167 -8.38 -9.89 -9.75
N THR A 168 -9.00 -9.91 -10.93
CA THR A 168 -8.31 -9.53 -12.18
C THR A 168 -7.98 -8.04 -12.20
N LEU A 169 -8.88 -7.20 -11.68
CA LEU A 169 -8.63 -5.76 -11.53
C LEU A 169 -7.42 -5.50 -10.60
N GLU A 170 -7.38 -6.10 -9.42
CA GLU A 170 -6.28 -5.99 -8.45
C GLU A 170 -4.93 -6.34 -9.10
N LYS A 171 -4.88 -7.46 -9.83
CA LYS A 171 -3.67 -7.89 -10.55
C LYS A 171 -3.28 -6.91 -11.66
N LYS A 172 -4.25 -6.38 -12.40
CA LYS A 172 -4.00 -5.38 -13.46
C LYS A 172 -3.45 -4.09 -12.88
N ILE A 173 -4.05 -3.58 -11.80
CA ILE A 173 -3.55 -2.39 -11.08
C ILE A 173 -2.15 -2.64 -10.52
N GLY A 174 -1.92 -3.81 -9.93
CA GLY A 174 -0.58 -4.23 -9.48
C GLY A 174 0.47 -4.20 -10.59
N LYS A 175 0.15 -4.69 -11.81
CA LYS A 175 1.06 -4.57 -12.96
C LYS A 175 1.29 -3.12 -13.38
N ILE A 176 0.24 -2.31 -13.43
CA ILE A 176 0.32 -0.90 -13.87
C ILE A 176 1.30 -0.12 -13.00
N ILE A 177 1.26 -0.33 -11.68
CA ILE A 177 2.12 0.42 -10.75
C ILE A 177 3.51 -0.22 -10.55
N GLY A 178 3.86 -1.27 -11.29
CA GLY A 178 5.16 -1.96 -11.17
C GLY A 178 5.32 -2.74 -9.86
N TYR A 179 4.24 -3.33 -9.36
CA TYR A 179 4.17 -3.94 -8.03
C TYR A 179 4.91 -5.29 -7.90
N ASP A 180 5.46 -5.81 -8.98
CA ASP A 180 6.41 -6.93 -9.04
C ASP A 180 7.70 -6.68 -8.22
N ILE A 181 7.98 -5.41 -7.89
CA ILE A 181 9.07 -4.96 -7.00
C ILE A 181 8.67 -5.03 -5.51
N LEU A 182 7.36 -4.99 -5.21
CA LEU A 182 6.83 -4.70 -3.87
C LEU A 182 6.16 -5.89 -3.18
N ASN A 183 5.86 -7.00 -3.86
CA ASN A 183 5.30 -8.17 -3.18
C ASN A 183 5.68 -9.54 -3.77
N THR A 184 5.42 -10.55 -2.93
CA THR A 184 5.92 -11.92 -2.89
C THR A 184 5.41 -12.89 -3.96
N LYS A 185 4.49 -12.46 -4.83
CA LYS A 185 3.82 -13.29 -5.85
C LYS A 185 3.75 -12.55 -7.18
N GLU A 186 4.20 -13.19 -8.26
CA GLU A 186 4.04 -12.66 -9.61
C GLU A 186 2.55 -12.54 -9.95
N TYR A 187 2.11 -11.35 -10.39
CA TYR A 187 0.78 -11.15 -10.93
C TYR A 187 0.66 -11.79 -12.32
N LYS A 188 0.51 -13.10 -12.35
CA LYS A 188 0.26 -13.89 -13.57
C LYS A 188 -1.22 -13.93 -13.92
N ASN A 189 -1.51 -14.30 -15.17
CA ASN A 189 -2.85 -14.61 -15.67
C ASN A 189 -3.83 -13.43 -15.69
N VAL A 190 -3.32 -12.22 -15.96
CA VAL A 190 -4.19 -11.10 -16.38
C VAL A 190 -4.41 -11.26 -17.88
N PRO A 191 -5.66 -11.35 -18.37
CA PRO A 191 -5.93 -11.44 -19.81
C PRO A 191 -5.30 -10.25 -20.55
N ALA A 192 -4.67 -10.51 -21.70
CA ALA A 192 -3.93 -9.48 -22.44
C ALA A 192 -4.85 -8.35 -22.95
N ASP A 193 -6.10 -8.69 -23.24
CA ASP A 193 -7.19 -7.82 -23.68
C ASP A 193 -7.91 -7.12 -22.51
N PHE A 194 -7.54 -7.41 -21.26
CA PHE A 194 -8.17 -6.77 -20.10
C PHE A 194 -7.71 -5.30 -19.96
N LYS A 195 -8.59 -4.38 -20.35
CA LYS A 195 -8.43 -2.93 -20.22
C LYS A 195 -9.15 -2.38 -19.00
N VAL A 196 -8.65 -1.29 -18.43
CA VAL A 196 -9.31 -0.54 -17.36
C VAL A 196 -9.52 0.88 -17.87
N GLU A 197 -10.70 1.44 -17.62
CA GLU A 197 -11.16 2.72 -18.14
C GLU A 197 -11.81 3.51 -17.01
N ILE A 198 -11.37 4.73 -16.76
CA ILE A 198 -11.89 5.62 -15.75
C ILE A 198 -13.08 6.38 -16.34
N VAL A 199 -14.21 6.38 -15.64
CA VAL A 199 -15.43 7.10 -16.04
C VAL A 199 -15.62 8.30 -15.13
N HIS A 200 -15.74 9.49 -15.71
CA HIS A 200 -15.97 10.72 -14.98
C HIS A 200 -16.75 11.73 -15.82
N ASN A 201 -17.87 12.27 -15.30
CA ASN A 201 -18.72 13.24 -16.00
C ASN A 201 -19.03 12.87 -17.47
N SER A 202 -19.34 11.60 -17.73
CA SER A 202 -19.58 11.03 -19.08
C SER A 202 -18.36 10.93 -20.00
N GLU A 203 -17.17 11.33 -19.54
CA GLU A 203 -15.89 11.10 -20.22
C GLU A 203 -15.27 9.77 -19.79
N ILE A 204 -14.51 9.17 -20.71
CA ILE A 204 -13.82 7.88 -20.50
C ILE A 204 -12.32 8.09 -20.74
N PHE A 205 -11.51 7.77 -19.74
CA PHE A 205 -10.05 7.84 -19.80
C PHE A 205 -9.44 6.43 -19.72
N PRO A 206 -8.48 6.08 -20.56
CA PRO A 206 -7.76 4.83 -20.38
C PRO A 206 -6.91 4.86 -19.10
N LEU A 207 -6.80 3.71 -18.41
CA LEU A 207 -5.84 3.49 -17.33
C LEU A 207 -4.84 2.42 -17.79
N GLU A 208 -3.79 2.88 -18.46
CA GLU A 208 -2.78 2.04 -19.12
C GLU A 208 -1.46 2.01 -18.36
N ASN A 209 -1.06 3.12 -17.76
CA ASN A 209 0.21 3.28 -17.07
C ASN A 209 0.05 4.00 -15.71
N TYR A 210 1.12 4.02 -14.93
CA TYR A 210 1.08 4.46 -13.54
C TYR A 210 0.77 5.96 -13.43
N GLU A 211 1.27 6.73 -14.39
CA GLU A 211 1.08 8.17 -14.58
C GLU A 211 -0.39 8.57 -14.71
N ASP A 212 -1.22 7.70 -15.30
CA ASP A 212 -2.64 7.96 -15.53
C ASP A 212 -3.41 8.19 -14.22
N LEU A 213 -3.03 7.52 -13.12
CA LEU A 213 -3.66 7.71 -11.81
C LEU A 213 -3.50 9.15 -11.29
N PHE A 214 -2.33 9.74 -11.51
CA PHE A 214 -2.03 11.11 -11.08
C PHE A 214 -2.62 12.13 -12.03
N THR A 215 -2.49 11.88 -13.33
CA THR A 215 -3.02 12.76 -14.37
C THR A 215 -4.53 12.92 -14.23
N TYR A 216 -5.25 11.82 -13.96
CA TYR A 216 -6.68 11.87 -13.68
C TYR A 216 -6.97 12.73 -12.46
N CYS A 217 -6.33 12.45 -11.31
CA CYS A 217 -6.61 13.15 -10.06
C CYS A 217 -6.23 14.64 -10.03
N GLN A 218 -5.47 15.12 -11.01
CA GLN A 218 -5.16 16.54 -11.17
C GLN A 218 -6.16 17.28 -12.06
N LYS A 219 -6.93 16.57 -12.89
CA LYS A 219 -7.87 17.16 -13.86
C LYS A 219 -9.26 17.43 -13.26
N ILE A 220 -9.52 16.95 -12.06
CA ILE A 220 -10.78 17.03 -11.30
C ILE A 220 -10.60 17.91 -10.07
#